data_AF-A0A376MKZ7-F1
#
_entry.id   AF-A0A376MKZ7-F1
#
_cell.length_a   1.000
_cell.length_b   1.000
_cell.length_c   1.000
_cell.angle_alpha   90.00
_cell.angle_beta   90.00
_cell.angle_gamma   90.00
#
_symmetry.space_group_name_H-M   'P 1'
#
loop_
_entity.id
_entity.type
_entity.pdbx_description
1 polymer ?
#
loop_
_entity_poly.entity_id
_entity_poly.type
_entity_poly.pdbx_seq_one_letter_code
_entity_poly.pdbx_strand_id
1 'polypeptide(L)'
;MMVMVHFSAGRGVDKTASVITNVADGAISSTSSDAINGSQLYTTNKYIADALGGDAEVNADGSITAPSYTIANAEYNNVGDALDALDDNALLWDATANDGAGAYNASHDGKASIITNVADGNIGEGSTDAINGSQLFNTNMLIQQNSEIINQLAGNTSETYIEDNGAGINYVRTNDNGLAFNDASASGIGATAVGYNAVASGESSVAIGQGSSSTVDTGIALGSSSVSSRVIVKGSRDTSVSEEGVVIGYDTTDGELLGALSIGDDGKYRQIINVADGSEAHDAVTVRQLQNAIGAVATTPTNTSTPTQRKKIHWQ
;
A
#
# COMPACT_ATOMS: atom_id res chain seq x y z
N MET A 1 2.30 -62.12 -80.45
CA MET A 1 3.26 -61.04 -80.17
C MET A 1 2.73 -59.78 -80.83
N MET A 2 2.11 -58.90 -80.04
CA MET A 2 1.53 -57.65 -80.56
C MET A 2 2.65 -56.62 -80.64
N VAL A 3 2.99 -56.18 -81.85
CA VAL A 3 3.99 -55.13 -82.07
C VAL A 3 3.32 -53.80 -81.71
N MET A 4 3.82 -53.12 -80.69
CA MET A 4 3.44 -51.73 -80.41
C MET A 4 3.98 -50.86 -81.55
N VAL A 5 3.09 -50.26 -82.34
CA VAL A 5 3.43 -49.23 -83.33
C VAL A 5 3.46 -47.88 -82.64
N HIS A 6 4.65 -47.30 -82.47
CA HIS A 6 4.82 -45.94 -81.96
C HIS A 6 4.96 -45.00 -83.14
N PHE A 7 4.27 -43.85 -83.11
CA PHE A 7 4.55 -42.74 -84.01
C PHE A 7 5.76 -41.96 -83.48
N SER A 8 6.77 -41.74 -84.34
CA SER A 8 7.98 -40.99 -84.01
C SER A 8 8.01 -39.68 -84.78
N ALA A 9 8.20 -38.57 -84.06
CA ALA A 9 8.52 -37.27 -84.63
C ALA A 9 10.03 -37.08 -84.87
N GLY A 10 10.84 -38.11 -84.62
CA GLY A 10 12.27 -38.10 -84.90
C GLY A 10 12.56 -38.22 -86.40
N ARG A 11 13.45 -37.38 -86.93
CA ARG A 11 13.87 -37.41 -88.34
C ARG A 11 15.36 -37.73 -88.47
N GLY A 12 15.74 -38.36 -89.59
CA GLY A 12 17.12 -38.78 -89.87
C GLY A 12 17.54 -40.09 -89.19
N VAL A 13 18.76 -40.55 -89.49
CA VAL A 13 19.33 -41.81 -88.94
C VAL A 13 19.56 -41.74 -87.43
N ASP A 14 19.78 -40.53 -86.90
CA ASP A 14 20.03 -40.27 -85.49
C ASP A 14 18.75 -40.02 -84.67
N LYS A 15 17.57 -40.06 -85.32
CA LYS A 15 16.24 -39.86 -84.69
C LYS A 15 16.13 -38.55 -83.88
N THR A 16 16.73 -37.46 -84.34
CA THR A 16 16.66 -36.15 -83.66
C THR A 16 15.21 -35.69 -83.51
N ALA A 17 14.82 -35.31 -82.29
CA ALA A 17 13.48 -34.82 -82.00
C ALA A 17 13.15 -33.57 -82.82
N SER A 18 11.93 -33.52 -83.37
CA SER A 18 11.41 -32.36 -84.09
C SER A 18 10.20 -31.78 -83.36
N VAL A 19 10.05 -30.46 -83.42
CA VAL A 19 8.81 -29.79 -82.98
C VAL A 19 7.68 -30.18 -83.92
N ILE A 20 6.54 -30.59 -83.35
CA ILE A 20 5.30 -30.78 -84.10
C ILE A 20 4.53 -29.46 -83.99
N THR A 21 4.37 -28.76 -85.11
CA THR A 21 3.62 -27.49 -85.18
C THR A 21 2.23 -27.71 -85.80
N ASN A 22 1.37 -26.69 -85.74
CA ASN A 22 -0.03 -26.70 -86.22
C ASN A 22 -0.90 -27.77 -85.52
N VAL A 23 -0.62 -28.04 -84.25
CA VAL A 23 -1.45 -28.90 -83.40
C VAL A 23 -2.64 -28.07 -82.88
N ALA A 24 -3.85 -28.42 -83.30
CA ALA A 24 -5.08 -27.84 -82.75
C ALA A 24 -5.19 -28.15 -81.24
N ASP A 25 -5.98 -27.37 -80.51
CA ASP A 25 -6.26 -27.65 -79.10
C ASP A 25 -6.87 -29.05 -78.96
N GLY A 26 -6.21 -29.91 -78.19
CA GLY A 26 -6.72 -31.26 -77.88
C GLY A 26 -7.82 -31.20 -76.83
N ALA A 27 -8.73 -32.17 -76.81
CA ALA A 27 -9.70 -32.26 -75.72
C ALA A 27 -8.99 -32.51 -74.37
N ILE A 28 -9.31 -31.74 -73.32
CA ILE A 28 -8.82 -31.97 -71.95
C ILE A 28 -9.89 -32.73 -71.18
N SER A 29 -9.73 -34.05 -71.05
CA SER A 29 -10.61 -34.93 -70.27
C SER A 29 -9.86 -36.19 -69.84
N SER A 30 -10.41 -36.92 -68.85
CA SER A 30 -9.79 -38.15 -68.33
C SER A 30 -9.67 -39.30 -69.33
N THR A 31 -10.30 -39.18 -70.51
CA THR A 31 -10.31 -40.21 -71.56
C THR A 31 -9.71 -39.73 -72.89
N SER A 32 -9.21 -38.49 -72.96
CA SER A 32 -8.66 -37.94 -74.19
C SER A 32 -7.38 -38.66 -74.61
N SER A 33 -7.20 -38.84 -75.91
CA SER A 33 -5.95 -39.29 -76.52
C SER A 33 -5.37 -38.24 -77.48
N ASP A 34 -5.91 -37.02 -77.43
CA ASP A 34 -5.46 -35.92 -78.27
C ASP A 34 -4.13 -35.36 -77.77
N ALA A 35 -3.29 -34.89 -78.70
CA ALA A 35 -2.12 -34.09 -78.34
C ALA A 35 -2.57 -32.69 -77.89
N ILE A 36 -1.95 -32.16 -76.83
CA ILE A 36 -2.13 -30.75 -76.41
C ILE A 36 -1.05 -29.87 -77.02
N ASN A 37 -1.34 -28.57 -77.15
CA ASN A 37 -0.38 -27.57 -77.63
C ASN A 37 0.05 -26.59 -76.51
N GLY A 38 0.95 -25.66 -76.85
CA GLY A 38 1.50 -24.69 -75.91
C GLY A 38 0.49 -23.71 -75.33
N SER A 39 -0.57 -23.32 -76.06
CA SER A 39 -1.59 -22.39 -75.54
C SER A 39 -2.42 -23.00 -74.41
N GLN A 40 -2.69 -24.31 -74.48
CA GLN A 40 -3.40 -25.03 -73.42
C GLN A 40 -2.57 -25.14 -72.14
N LEU A 41 -1.26 -25.43 -72.27
CA LEU A 41 -0.34 -25.45 -71.14
C LEU A 41 -0.12 -24.04 -70.56
N TYR A 42 0.07 -23.03 -71.42
CA TYR A 42 0.20 -21.63 -70.99
C TYR A 42 -1.03 -21.16 -70.21
N THR A 43 -2.24 -21.50 -70.65
CA THR A 43 -3.48 -21.15 -69.94
C THR A 43 -3.50 -21.75 -68.53
N THR A 44 -3.08 -23.01 -68.38
CA THR A 44 -2.94 -23.65 -67.07
C THR A 44 -1.89 -22.93 -66.22
N ASN A 45 -0.70 -22.66 -66.77
CA ASN A 45 0.38 -21.99 -66.04
C ASN A 45 0.00 -20.56 -65.64
N LYS A 46 -0.76 -19.85 -66.49
CA LYS A 46 -1.25 -18.49 -66.21
C LYS A 46 -2.23 -18.50 -65.06
N TYR A 47 -3.15 -19.47 -65.02
CA TYR A 47 -4.05 -19.66 -63.89
C TYR A 47 -3.30 -19.92 -62.58
N ILE A 48 -2.23 -20.73 -62.62
CA ILE A 48 -1.40 -21.00 -61.44
C ILE A 48 -0.66 -19.74 -60.98
N ALA A 49 -0.02 -19.00 -61.89
CA ALA A 49 0.66 -17.74 -61.57
C ALA A 49 -0.31 -16.72 -60.95
N ASP A 50 -1.50 -16.56 -61.53
CA ASP A 50 -2.54 -15.67 -61.01
C ASP A 50 -3.05 -16.12 -59.63
N ALA A 51 -3.12 -17.43 -59.37
CA ALA A 51 -3.55 -17.98 -58.09
C ALA A 51 -2.47 -17.83 -56.99
N LEU A 52 -1.19 -17.89 -57.34
CA LEU A 52 -0.10 -17.58 -56.43
C LEU A 52 -0.06 -16.07 -56.13
N GLY A 53 -0.29 -15.22 -57.13
CA GLY A 53 -0.13 -13.78 -56.96
C GLY A 53 1.32 -13.44 -56.63
N GLY A 54 1.55 -12.39 -55.82
CA GLY A 54 2.90 -12.00 -55.40
C GLY A 54 3.86 -11.79 -56.58
N ASP A 55 3.39 -11.17 -57.67
CA ASP A 55 4.18 -10.97 -58.89
C ASP A 55 4.65 -12.26 -59.62
N ALA A 56 4.07 -13.43 -59.32
CA ALA A 56 4.28 -14.64 -60.11
C ALA A 56 3.77 -14.46 -61.55
N GLU A 57 4.56 -14.90 -62.53
CA GLU A 57 4.23 -14.76 -63.96
C GLU A 57 4.67 -15.99 -64.76
N VAL A 58 4.06 -16.21 -65.93
CA VAL A 58 4.50 -17.26 -66.86
C VAL A 58 5.60 -16.71 -67.78
N ASN A 59 6.79 -17.28 -67.67
CA ASN A 59 7.96 -16.93 -68.47
C ASN A 59 7.83 -17.39 -69.93
N ALA A 60 8.69 -16.85 -70.79
CA ALA A 60 8.71 -17.19 -72.22
C ALA A 60 9.02 -18.69 -72.50
N ASP A 61 9.69 -19.37 -71.58
CA ASP A 61 9.97 -20.81 -71.65
C ASP A 61 8.84 -21.68 -71.06
N GLY A 62 7.77 -21.06 -70.57
CA GLY A 62 6.63 -21.72 -69.94
C GLY A 62 6.81 -22.01 -68.45
N SER A 63 7.96 -21.71 -67.84
CA SER A 63 8.14 -21.77 -66.38
C SER A 63 7.34 -20.67 -65.68
N ILE A 64 7.15 -20.79 -64.36
CA ILE A 64 6.49 -19.77 -63.54
C ILE A 64 7.57 -19.09 -62.68
N THR A 65 7.65 -17.75 -62.74
CA THR A 65 8.44 -16.94 -61.81
C THR A 65 7.88 -17.12 -60.41
N ALA A 66 8.75 -17.38 -59.43
CA ALA A 66 8.34 -17.56 -58.05
C ALA A 66 7.62 -16.29 -57.53
N PRO A 67 6.56 -16.42 -56.70
CA PRO A 67 5.94 -15.26 -56.07
C PRO A 67 6.93 -14.54 -55.14
N SER A 68 6.58 -13.34 -54.68
CA SER A 68 7.28 -12.55 -53.66
C SER A 68 6.25 -12.11 -52.63
N TYR A 69 6.38 -12.62 -51.40
CA TYR A 69 5.54 -12.25 -50.27
C TYR A 69 6.38 -11.54 -49.21
N THR A 70 6.04 -10.30 -48.89
CA THR A 70 6.70 -9.55 -47.81
C THR A 70 5.99 -9.77 -46.47
N ILE A 71 6.66 -10.38 -45.50
CA ILE A 71 6.14 -10.61 -44.14
C ILE A 71 7.22 -10.21 -43.13
N ALA A 72 6.86 -9.40 -42.14
CA ALA A 72 7.78 -8.92 -41.09
C ALA A 72 9.11 -8.33 -41.61
N ASN A 73 9.07 -7.67 -42.78
CA ASN A 73 10.23 -7.12 -43.52
C ASN A 73 11.19 -8.15 -44.13
N ALA A 74 10.76 -9.40 -44.29
CA ALA A 74 11.45 -10.44 -45.06
C ALA A 74 10.63 -10.83 -46.29
N GLU A 75 11.32 -11.23 -47.37
CA GLU A 75 10.71 -11.70 -48.62
C GLU A 75 10.72 -13.23 -48.68
N TYR A 76 9.59 -13.81 -49.08
CA TYR A 76 9.40 -15.25 -49.22
C TYR A 76 8.93 -15.59 -50.63
N ASN A 77 9.56 -16.59 -51.25
CA ASN A 77 9.32 -16.93 -52.65
C ASN A 77 8.40 -18.12 -52.89
N ASN A 78 7.78 -18.62 -51.83
CA ASN A 78 6.80 -19.70 -51.89
C ASN A 78 5.81 -19.56 -50.73
N VAL A 79 4.66 -20.23 -50.86
CA VAL A 79 3.56 -20.11 -49.91
C VAL A 79 3.88 -20.76 -48.56
N GLY A 80 4.63 -21.87 -48.55
CA GLY A 80 4.96 -22.59 -47.32
C GLY A 80 5.78 -21.73 -46.36
N ASP A 81 6.92 -21.23 -46.84
CA ASP A 81 7.82 -20.42 -46.01
C ASP A 81 7.15 -19.11 -45.57
N ALA A 82 6.27 -18.54 -46.40
CA ALA A 82 5.51 -17.34 -46.04
C ALA A 82 4.51 -17.62 -44.91
N LEU A 83 3.86 -18.79 -44.91
CA LEU A 83 2.93 -19.18 -43.84
C LEU A 83 3.69 -19.50 -42.55
N ASP A 84 4.82 -20.21 -42.64
CA ASP A 84 5.69 -20.48 -41.48
C ASP A 84 6.17 -19.17 -40.85
N ALA A 85 6.53 -18.17 -41.67
CA ALA A 85 6.91 -16.85 -41.18
C ALA A 85 5.79 -16.11 -40.46
N LEU A 86 4.54 -16.27 -40.90
CA LEU A 86 3.39 -15.70 -40.18
C LEU A 86 3.16 -16.41 -38.86
N ASP A 87 3.30 -17.75 -38.83
CA ASP A 87 3.17 -18.57 -37.62
C ASP A 87 4.20 -18.16 -36.56
N ASP A 88 5.47 -18.02 -36.96
CA ASP A 88 6.58 -17.67 -36.06
C ASP A 88 6.48 -16.26 -35.45
N ASN A 89 5.83 -15.31 -36.13
CA ASN A 89 5.85 -13.89 -35.76
C ASN A 89 4.50 -13.35 -35.23
N ALA A 90 3.44 -14.15 -35.25
CA ALA A 90 2.12 -13.73 -34.79
C ALA A 90 1.89 -14.00 -33.30
N LEU A 91 0.95 -13.25 -32.70
CA LEU A 91 0.35 -13.62 -31.42
C LEU A 91 -0.68 -14.72 -31.66
N LEU A 92 -0.29 -15.97 -31.42
CA LEU A 92 -1.12 -17.12 -31.69
C LEU A 92 -1.82 -17.65 -30.45
N TRP A 93 -2.98 -18.28 -30.66
CA TRP A 93 -3.68 -18.99 -29.60
C TRP A 93 -2.99 -20.33 -29.32
N ASP A 94 -2.51 -20.50 -28.10
CA ASP A 94 -2.02 -21.76 -27.57
C ASP A 94 -3.11 -22.38 -26.69
N ALA A 95 -3.73 -23.46 -27.17
CA ALA A 95 -4.79 -24.16 -26.45
C ALA A 95 -4.29 -24.92 -25.20
N THR A 96 -2.99 -25.16 -25.09
CA THR A 96 -2.36 -25.87 -23.98
C THR A 96 -1.87 -24.93 -22.88
N ALA A 97 -1.72 -23.64 -23.18
CA ALA A 97 -1.38 -22.61 -22.21
C ALA A 97 -2.45 -22.45 -21.11
N ASN A 98 -2.09 -21.75 -20.03
CA ASN A 98 -2.99 -21.45 -18.90
C ASN A 98 -3.67 -22.73 -18.36
N ASP A 99 -2.86 -23.73 -18.02
CA ASP A 99 -3.31 -25.03 -17.51
C ASP A 99 -4.34 -25.73 -18.42
N GLY A 100 -4.22 -25.56 -19.74
CA GLY A 100 -5.11 -26.15 -20.75
C GLY A 100 -6.43 -25.41 -20.98
N ALA A 101 -6.62 -24.22 -20.39
CA ALA A 101 -7.73 -23.33 -20.73
C ALA A 101 -7.46 -22.51 -22.01
N GLY A 102 -6.20 -22.48 -22.42
CA GLY A 102 -5.68 -21.76 -23.57
C GLY A 102 -5.47 -20.26 -23.32
N ALA A 103 -4.54 -19.67 -24.07
CA ALA A 103 -4.19 -18.26 -24.02
C ALA A 103 -3.50 -17.81 -25.31
N TYR A 104 -3.48 -16.50 -25.57
CA TYR A 104 -2.57 -15.94 -26.57
C TYR A 104 -1.13 -16.02 -26.06
N ASN A 105 -0.23 -16.58 -26.88
CA ASN A 105 1.17 -16.74 -26.56
C ASN A 105 1.99 -15.63 -27.24
N ALA A 106 2.69 -14.84 -26.42
CA ALA A 106 3.59 -13.78 -26.88
C ALA A 106 5.06 -14.21 -26.92
N SER A 107 5.35 -15.51 -26.83
CA SER A 107 6.73 -15.99 -26.90
C SER A 107 7.28 -15.92 -28.31
N HIS A 108 8.52 -15.50 -28.46
CA HIS A 108 9.28 -15.58 -29.71
C HIS A 108 10.53 -16.45 -29.45
N ASP A 109 10.78 -17.46 -30.27
CA ASP A 109 11.81 -18.48 -30.07
C ASP A 109 11.78 -19.14 -28.67
N GLY A 110 10.58 -19.42 -28.16
CA GLY A 110 10.36 -20.05 -26.86
C GLY A 110 10.68 -19.16 -25.65
N LYS A 111 10.87 -17.86 -25.84
CA LYS A 111 11.12 -16.88 -24.77
C LYS A 111 9.98 -15.88 -24.70
N ALA A 112 9.58 -15.51 -23.48
CA ALA A 112 8.62 -14.43 -23.29
C ALA A 112 9.13 -13.12 -23.91
N SER A 113 8.30 -12.46 -24.72
CA SER A 113 8.65 -11.22 -25.41
C SER A 113 7.83 -10.03 -24.91
N ILE A 114 8.28 -8.83 -25.24
CA ILE A 114 7.60 -7.58 -24.91
C ILE A 114 6.51 -7.30 -25.95
N ILE A 115 5.31 -6.98 -25.48
CA ILE A 115 4.26 -6.35 -26.31
C ILE A 115 4.38 -4.84 -26.12
N THR A 116 4.85 -4.15 -27.15
CA THR A 116 5.02 -2.68 -27.13
C THR A 116 3.90 -1.98 -27.91
N ASN A 117 3.85 -0.64 -27.84
CA ASN A 117 2.81 0.20 -28.43
C ASN A 117 1.39 -0.09 -27.91
N VAL A 118 1.31 -0.58 -26.67
CA VAL A 118 0.05 -0.72 -25.94
C VAL A 118 -0.35 0.66 -25.42
N ALA A 119 -1.45 1.19 -25.94
CA ALA A 119 -2.05 2.42 -25.43
C ALA A 119 -2.47 2.27 -23.95
N ASP A 120 -2.64 3.38 -23.24
CA ASP A 120 -3.15 3.36 -21.87
C ASP A 120 -4.53 2.67 -21.84
N GLY A 121 -4.65 1.59 -21.06
CA GLY A 121 -5.92 0.89 -20.87
C GLY A 121 -6.84 1.63 -19.90
N ASN A 122 -8.15 1.42 -20.00
CA ASN A 122 -9.07 2.01 -19.03
C ASN A 122 -8.88 1.38 -17.63
N ILE A 123 -8.71 2.21 -16.59
CA ILE A 123 -8.62 1.79 -15.18
C ILE A 123 -10.00 2.02 -14.52
N GLY A 124 -10.99 1.26 -14.98
CA GLY A 124 -12.35 1.27 -14.45
C GLY A 124 -12.77 -0.11 -13.95
N GLU A 125 -13.77 -0.15 -13.07
CA GLU A 125 -14.37 -1.41 -12.62
C GLU A 125 -14.87 -2.23 -13.82
N GLY A 126 -14.48 -3.50 -13.90
CA GLY A 126 -14.83 -4.40 -15.00
C GLY A 126 -14.07 -4.20 -16.30
N SER A 127 -13.05 -3.33 -16.35
CA SER A 127 -12.20 -3.17 -17.53
C SER A 127 -11.44 -4.47 -17.86
N THR A 128 -11.36 -4.78 -19.15
CA THR A 128 -10.57 -5.90 -19.70
C THR A 128 -9.43 -5.40 -20.58
N ASP A 129 -9.15 -4.10 -20.55
CA ASP A 129 -8.06 -3.51 -21.32
C ASP A 129 -6.70 -3.90 -20.73
N ALA A 130 -5.73 -4.13 -21.60
CA ALA A 130 -4.34 -4.27 -21.17
C ALA A 130 -3.83 -2.94 -20.61
N ILE A 131 -3.07 -3.01 -19.52
CA ILE A 131 -2.43 -1.85 -18.87
C ILE A 131 -0.96 -1.82 -19.29
N ASN A 132 -0.43 -0.62 -19.56
CA ASN A 132 0.97 -0.46 -19.94
C ASN A 132 1.86 0.00 -18.78
N GLY A 133 3.17 0.12 -19.06
CA GLY A 133 4.18 0.46 -18.06
C GLY A 133 4.02 1.85 -17.44
N SER A 134 3.56 2.87 -18.17
CA SER A 134 3.36 4.22 -17.62
C SER A 134 2.26 4.26 -16.56
N GLN A 135 1.19 3.50 -16.75
CA GLN A 135 0.10 3.41 -15.78
C GLN A 135 0.53 2.73 -14.48
N LEU A 136 1.27 1.63 -14.58
CA LEU A 136 1.83 0.96 -13.39
C LEU A 136 2.88 1.83 -12.69
N PHE A 137 3.71 2.55 -13.45
CA PHE A 137 4.68 3.49 -12.91
C PHE A 137 4.02 4.60 -12.07
N ASN A 138 2.93 5.21 -12.57
CA ASN A 138 2.18 6.22 -11.81
C ASN A 138 1.67 5.67 -10.47
N THR A 139 1.15 4.44 -10.46
CA THR A 139 0.72 3.76 -9.23
C THR A 139 1.89 3.54 -8.26
N ASN A 140 3.03 3.06 -8.77
CA ASN A 140 4.22 2.83 -7.95
C ASN A 140 4.78 4.12 -7.33
N MET A 141 4.69 5.25 -8.03
CA MET A 141 5.07 6.55 -7.47
C MET A 141 4.18 6.95 -6.29
N LEU A 142 2.86 6.75 -6.37
CA LEU A 142 1.94 7.02 -5.27
C LEU A 142 2.21 6.10 -4.07
N ILE A 143 2.53 4.83 -4.32
CA ILE A 143 2.89 3.87 -3.26
C ILE A 143 4.18 4.29 -2.56
N GLN A 144 5.20 4.75 -3.30
CA GLN A 144 6.43 5.25 -2.72
C GLN A 144 6.19 6.48 -1.83
N GLN A 145 5.38 7.43 -2.29
CA GLN A 145 4.98 8.59 -1.49
C GLN A 145 4.24 8.20 -0.21
N ASN A 146 3.31 7.23 -0.29
CA ASN A 146 2.63 6.72 0.90
C ASN A 146 3.61 6.07 1.89
N SER A 147 4.60 5.31 1.40
CA SER A 147 5.64 4.72 2.23
C SER A 147 6.46 5.79 2.96
N GLU A 148 6.84 6.87 2.27
CA GLU A 148 7.55 8.00 2.88
C GLU A 148 6.73 8.70 3.97
N ILE A 149 5.44 8.96 3.70
CA ILE A 149 4.52 9.58 4.68
C ILE A 149 4.37 8.67 5.90
N ILE A 150 4.18 7.37 5.70
CA ILE A 150 4.06 6.40 6.80
C ILE A 150 5.33 6.40 7.65
N ASN A 151 6.51 6.39 7.02
CA ASN A 151 7.78 6.43 7.75
C ASN A 151 7.96 7.73 8.55
N GLN A 152 7.47 8.87 8.06
CA GLN A 152 7.48 10.12 8.81
C GLN A 152 6.54 10.09 10.02
N LEU A 153 5.36 9.47 9.89
CA LEU A 153 4.38 9.37 10.97
C LEU A 153 4.79 8.33 12.01
N ALA A 154 5.15 7.12 11.58
CA ALA A 154 5.48 5.99 12.46
C ALA A 154 6.91 6.08 13.01
N GLY A 155 7.83 6.73 12.29
CA GLY A 155 9.26 6.69 12.58
C GLY A 155 9.87 5.34 12.19
N ASN A 156 10.85 4.85 12.95
CA ASN A 156 11.45 3.53 12.69
C ASN A 156 10.49 2.41 13.12
N THR A 157 10.10 1.56 12.17
CA THR A 157 9.18 0.43 12.36
C THR A 157 9.88 -0.93 12.18
N SER A 158 11.21 -0.99 12.18
CA SER A 158 11.90 -2.28 12.15
C SER A 158 11.57 -3.07 13.42
N GLU A 159 11.49 -4.40 13.29
CA GLU A 159 11.16 -5.32 14.39
C GLU A 159 12.05 -5.07 15.62
N THR A 160 13.37 -5.03 15.44
CA THR A 160 14.33 -4.71 16.50
C THR A 160 14.08 -3.34 17.15
N TYR A 161 13.75 -2.32 16.36
CA TYR A 161 13.50 -0.99 16.93
C TYR A 161 12.22 -0.98 17.76
N ILE A 162 11.17 -1.68 17.33
CA ILE A 162 9.92 -1.82 18.07
C ILE A 162 10.14 -2.62 19.36
N GLU A 163 10.92 -3.71 19.33
CA GLU A 163 11.24 -4.49 20.54
C GLU A 163 11.97 -3.65 21.60
N ASP A 164 12.94 -2.84 21.17
CA ASP A 164 13.76 -2.02 22.07
C ASP A 164 13.05 -0.73 22.53
N ASN A 165 12.22 -0.11 21.67
CA ASN A 165 11.70 1.25 21.88
C ASN A 165 10.16 1.33 21.95
N GLY A 166 9.46 0.21 21.72
CA GLY A 166 8.02 0.12 21.69
C GLY A 166 7.36 0.48 20.35
N ALA A 167 6.13 0.01 20.20
CA ALA A 167 5.26 0.31 19.07
C ALA A 167 4.60 1.70 19.23
N GLY A 168 4.24 2.31 18.10
CA GLY A 168 3.51 3.58 18.09
C GLY A 168 3.88 4.48 16.92
N ILE A 169 3.67 5.77 17.11
CA ILE A 169 4.06 6.84 16.17
C ILE A 169 5.35 7.52 16.65
N ASN A 170 5.93 8.35 15.80
CA ASN A 170 7.28 8.92 16.00
C ASN A 170 7.49 9.57 17.39
N TYR A 171 6.45 10.21 17.95
CA TYR A 171 6.51 10.91 19.24
C TYR A 171 5.74 10.25 20.39
N VAL A 172 4.98 9.19 20.11
CA VAL A 172 4.17 8.48 21.10
C VAL A 172 4.40 6.99 20.90
N ARG A 173 5.20 6.40 21.78
CA ARG A 173 5.50 4.97 21.77
C ARG A 173 5.19 4.37 23.12
N THR A 174 4.70 3.13 23.08
CA THR A 174 4.60 2.30 24.28
C THR A 174 5.33 1.00 24.03
N ASN A 175 6.28 0.68 24.90
CA ASN A 175 6.87 -0.64 24.90
C ASN A 175 5.91 -1.61 25.59
N ASP A 176 5.18 -2.37 24.79
CA ASP A 176 4.26 -3.42 25.17
C ASP A 176 4.85 -4.83 25.00
N ASN A 177 6.18 -4.93 24.83
CA ASN A 177 6.86 -6.21 24.71
C ASN A 177 6.60 -7.08 25.96
N GLY A 178 6.14 -8.31 25.74
CA GLY A 178 5.76 -9.24 26.79
C GLY A 178 4.42 -8.94 27.48
N LEU A 179 3.68 -7.91 27.05
CA LEU A 179 2.32 -7.66 27.50
C LEU A 179 1.29 -8.24 26.52
N ALA A 180 0.10 -8.57 27.00
CA ALA A 180 -1.00 -8.96 26.12
C ALA A 180 -1.49 -7.71 25.37
N PHE A 181 -1.72 -7.82 24.06
CA PHE A 181 -2.20 -6.69 23.26
C PHE A 181 -3.46 -6.03 23.87
N ASN A 182 -3.37 -4.75 24.25
CA ASN A 182 -4.46 -3.95 24.76
C ASN A 182 -4.31 -2.51 24.28
N ASP A 183 -5.33 -2.01 23.60
CA ASP A 183 -5.36 -0.65 23.06
C ASP A 183 -5.67 0.39 24.16
N ALA A 184 -5.38 1.65 23.87
CA ALA A 184 -5.89 2.77 24.66
C ALA A 184 -7.40 2.94 24.40
N SER A 185 -8.16 3.35 25.42
CA SER A 185 -9.61 3.53 25.33
C SER A 185 -10.02 4.94 25.77
N ALA A 186 -10.38 5.80 24.82
CA ALA A 186 -10.98 7.11 25.05
C ALA A 186 -12.49 7.05 24.79
N SER A 187 -13.27 6.57 25.76
CA SER A 187 -14.72 6.35 25.61
C SER A 187 -15.59 7.54 26.03
N GLY A 188 -15.04 8.46 26.85
CA GLY A 188 -15.72 9.71 27.17
C GLY A 188 -15.78 10.66 25.98
N ILE A 189 -16.84 11.46 25.87
CA ILE A 189 -16.96 12.45 24.78
C ILE A 189 -15.79 13.44 24.88
N GLY A 190 -14.99 13.58 23.82
CA GLY A 190 -13.82 14.46 23.83
C GLY A 190 -12.63 13.97 24.68
N ALA A 191 -12.66 12.73 25.17
CA ALA A 191 -11.59 12.17 25.98
C ALA A 191 -10.31 11.88 25.16
N THR A 192 -9.17 11.77 25.84
CA THR A 192 -7.89 11.38 25.24
C THR A 192 -7.23 10.28 26.07
N ALA A 193 -6.89 9.16 25.43
CA ALA A 193 -6.15 8.06 26.06
C ALA A 193 -4.87 7.79 25.27
N VAL A 194 -3.73 7.77 25.97
CA VAL A 194 -2.40 7.56 25.37
C VAL A 194 -1.61 6.55 26.21
N GLY A 195 -1.26 5.42 25.59
CA GLY A 195 -0.43 4.38 26.19
C GLY A 195 -1.17 3.04 26.38
N TYR A 196 -0.40 1.98 26.61
CA TYR A 196 -0.92 0.62 26.80
C TYR A 196 -2.02 0.59 27.87
N ASN A 197 -3.20 0.10 27.49
CA ASN A 197 -4.35 -0.06 28.40
C ASN A 197 -4.69 1.23 29.19
N ALA A 198 -4.43 2.42 28.62
CA ALA A 198 -4.87 3.69 29.19
C ALA A 198 -6.38 3.86 28.96
N VAL A 199 -7.13 4.32 29.96
CA VAL A 199 -8.60 4.43 29.91
C VAL A 199 -9.04 5.83 30.30
N ALA A 200 -9.65 6.57 29.37
CA ALA A 200 -10.27 7.87 29.60
C ALA A 200 -11.78 7.75 29.32
N SER A 201 -12.59 7.58 30.37
CA SER A 201 -14.05 7.33 30.26
C SER A 201 -14.92 8.50 30.72
N GLY A 202 -14.37 9.49 31.42
CA GLY A 202 -15.06 10.75 31.71
C GLY A 202 -15.11 11.68 30.50
N GLU A 203 -16.12 12.54 30.42
CA GLU A 203 -16.21 13.56 29.37
C GLU A 203 -14.99 14.49 29.41
N SER A 204 -14.35 14.76 28.28
CA SER A 204 -13.15 15.58 28.15
C SER A 204 -12.00 15.17 29.09
N SER A 205 -11.98 13.90 29.52
CA SER A 205 -10.95 13.40 30.43
C SER A 205 -9.67 12.98 29.69
N VAL A 206 -8.54 12.97 30.39
CA VAL A 206 -7.23 12.62 29.82
C VAL A 206 -6.60 11.51 30.64
N ALA A 207 -6.16 10.43 29.98
CA ALA A 207 -5.38 9.35 30.58
C ALA A 207 -4.09 9.12 29.78
N ILE A 208 -2.94 9.41 30.38
CA ILE A 208 -1.63 9.27 29.73
C ILE A 208 -0.72 8.37 30.56
N GLY A 209 -0.28 7.26 29.98
CA GLY A 209 0.63 6.29 30.57
C GLY A 209 0.00 4.90 30.68
N GLN A 210 0.88 3.89 30.77
CA GLN A 210 0.49 2.48 30.86
C GLN A 210 -0.48 2.24 32.02
N GLY A 211 -1.68 1.73 31.74
CA GLY A 211 -2.71 1.44 32.75
C GLY A 211 -3.27 2.67 33.49
N SER A 212 -3.05 3.89 32.99
CA SER A 212 -3.68 5.09 33.55
C SER A 212 -5.20 5.07 33.35
N SER A 213 -5.97 5.63 34.28
CA SER A 213 -7.43 5.62 34.25
C SER A 213 -8.01 6.96 34.69
N SER A 214 -8.81 7.62 33.85
CA SER A 214 -9.52 8.86 34.17
C SER A 214 -11.02 8.68 33.93
N THR A 215 -11.77 8.45 35.00
CA THR A 215 -13.20 8.10 34.96
C THR A 215 -14.13 9.25 35.29
N VAL A 216 -13.57 10.40 35.70
CA VAL A 216 -14.31 11.62 36.05
C VAL A 216 -14.20 12.62 34.92
N ASP A 217 -15.29 13.34 34.66
CA ASP A 217 -15.34 14.40 33.66
C ASP A 217 -14.25 15.45 33.91
N THR A 218 -13.56 15.85 32.85
CA THR A 218 -12.42 16.79 32.84
C THR A 218 -11.24 16.36 33.72
N GLY A 219 -11.25 15.13 34.24
CA GLY A 219 -10.19 14.57 35.07
C GLY A 219 -8.94 14.23 34.25
N ILE A 220 -7.77 14.37 34.85
CA ILE A 220 -6.49 14.06 34.19
C ILE A 220 -5.75 13.00 35.02
N ALA A 221 -5.48 11.84 34.44
CA ALA A 221 -4.60 10.82 34.99
C ALA A 221 -3.27 10.82 34.21
N LEU A 222 -2.18 11.18 34.87
CA LEU A 222 -0.86 11.31 34.24
C LEU A 222 0.18 10.40 34.90
N GLY A 223 0.77 9.50 34.13
CA GLY A 223 1.74 8.51 34.59
C GLY A 223 1.18 7.10 34.63
N SER A 224 2.07 6.10 34.62
CA SER A 224 1.68 4.69 34.66
C SER A 224 0.84 4.39 35.89
N SER A 225 -0.29 3.69 35.70
CA SER A 225 -1.25 3.32 36.75
C SER A 225 -1.81 4.50 37.55
N SER A 226 -1.72 5.73 37.06
CA SER A 226 -2.38 6.88 37.71
C SER A 226 -3.90 6.78 37.54
N VAL A 227 -4.66 7.11 38.58
CA VAL A 227 -6.13 7.03 38.60
C VAL A 227 -6.73 8.38 38.99
N SER A 228 -7.46 9.00 38.06
CA SER A 228 -8.32 10.16 38.32
C SER A 228 -9.78 9.70 38.40
N SER A 229 -10.22 9.43 39.63
CA SER A 229 -11.57 8.94 39.95
C SER A 229 -12.31 9.83 40.95
N ARG A 230 -11.75 11.00 41.29
CA ARG A 230 -12.27 11.90 42.31
C ARG A 230 -12.86 13.17 41.70
N VAL A 231 -14.16 13.38 41.95
CA VAL A 231 -14.86 14.63 41.63
C VAL A 231 -14.40 15.74 42.57
N ILE A 232 -14.20 16.96 42.04
CA ILE A 232 -13.94 18.14 42.87
C ILE A 232 -15.29 18.81 43.18
N VAL A 233 -15.58 19.00 44.47
CA VAL A 233 -16.82 19.61 44.95
C VAL A 233 -16.56 21.03 45.43
N LYS A 234 -17.45 21.98 45.10
CA LYS A 234 -17.38 23.36 45.62
C LYS A 234 -17.70 23.37 47.11
N GLY A 235 -16.90 24.07 47.90
CA GLY A 235 -17.13 24.23 49.33
C GLY A 235 -16.18 25.22 49.97
N SER A 236 -16.55 25.66 51.18
CA SER A 236 -15.71 26.50 52.03
C SER A 236 -15.69 25.92 53.44
N ARG A 237 -14.55 26.03 54.12
CA ARG A 237 -14.34 25.55 55.49
C ARG A 237 -13.40 26.50 56.22
N ASP A 238 -13.78 26.90 57.43
CA ASP A 238 -12.94 27.76 58.26
C ASP A 238 -11.76 27.01 58.87
N THR A 239 -10.66 27.72 59.11
CA THR A 239 -9.55 27.21 59.92
C THR A 239 -9.96 27.24 61.39
N SER A 240 -9.86 26.10 62.07
CA SER A 240 -10.25 25.97 63.48
C SER A 240 -9.28 25.07 64.25
N VAL A 241 -9.14 25.32 65.55
CA VAL A 241 -8.39 24.45 66.47
C VAL A 241 -9.38 23.68 67.32
N SER A 242 -9.23 22.36 67.37
CA SER A 242 -10.04 21.44 68.19
C SER A 242 -9.13 20.62 69.11
N GLU A 243 -9.73 19.90 70.07
CA GLU A 243 -8.98 18.93 70.91
C GLU A 243 -8.32 17.82 70.08
N GLU A 244 -8.81 17.56 68.86
CA GLU A 244 -8.32 16.53 67.92
C GLU A 244 -7.26 17.06 66.94
N GLY A 245 -7.00 18.38 66.94
CA GLY A 245 -5.96 19.00 66.11
C GLY A 245 -6.40 20.28 65.38
N VAL A 246 -5.55 20.72 64.45
CA VAL A 246 -5.76 21.90 63.61
C VAL A 246 -6.42 21.48 62.30
N VAL A 247 -7.59 22.06 62.02
CA VAL A 247 -8.24 21.95 60.71
C VAL A 247 -7.78 23.12 59.86
N ILE A 248 -7.14 22.84 58.72
CA ILE A 248 -6.85 23.87 57.72
C ILE A 248 -8.10 24.10 56.88
N GLY A 249 -8.54 25.36 56.86
CA GLY A 249 -9.64 25.82 56.04
C GLY A 249 -9.28 25.90 54.55
N TYR A 250 -10.28 25.86 53.70
CA TYR A 250 -10.16 26.06 52.25
C TYR A 250 -11.43 26.73 51.74
N ASP A 251 -11.35 27.47 50.64
CA ASP A 251 -12.50 27.97 49.90
C ASP A 251 -12.28 27.71 48.42
N THR A 252 -13.22 26.99 47.81
CA THR A 252 -13.23 26.68 46.36
C THR A 252 -14.50 27.20 45.69
N THR A 253 -15.26 28.06 46.38
CA THR A 253 -16.53 28.61 45.88
C THR A 253 -16.34 29.76 44.89
N ASP A 254 -15.14 30.33 44.86
CA ASP A 254 -14.71 31.46 44.04
C ASP A 254 -14.37 31.10 42.58
N GLY A 255 -14.39 29.82 42.21
CA GLY A 255 -14.07 29.35 40.86
C GLY A 255 -14.97 28.24 40.31
N GLU A 256 -14.88 27.97 39.01
CA GLU A 256 -15.36 26.73 38.40
C GLU A 256 -14.32 25.63 38.64
N LEU A 257 -14.77 24.45 39.04
CA LEU A 257 -13.88 23.34 39.38
C LEU A 257 -13.93 22.31 38.25
N LEU A 258 -12.79 22.07 37.63
CA LEU A 258 -12.58 20.97 36.70
C LEU A 258 -12.16 19.70 37.47
N GLY A 259 -12.06 18.59 36.76
CA GLY A 259 -11.61 17.31 37.32
C GLY A 259 -10.19 17.41 37.85
N ALA A 260 -9.88 16.56 38.83
CA ALA A 260 -8.56 16.57 39.46
C ALA A 260 -7.48 16.01 38.54
N LEU A 261 -6.28 16.61 38.61
CA LEU A 261 -5.04 15.99 38.15
C LEU A 261 -4.60 14.94 39.18
N SER A 262 -4.56 13.68 38.75
CA SER A 262 -3.97 12.58 39.48
C SER A 262 -2.68 12.13 38.82
N ILE A 263 -1.59 12.12 39.59
CA ILE A 263 -0.28 11.58 39.20
C ILE A 263 0.04 10.28 39.92
N GLY A 264 -0.97 9.64 40.51
CA GLY A 264 -0.82 8.45 41.33
C GLY A 264 -2.13 7.72 41.46
N ASP A 265 -2.21 6.83 42.42
CA ASP A 265 -3.40 6.03 42.72
C ASP A 265 -3.51 5.91 44.25
N ASP A 266 -4.59 5.33 44.74
CA ASP A 266 -4.77 5.12 46.17
C ASP A 266 -3.59 4.34 46.76
N GLY A 267 -2.96 4.91 47.79
CA GLY A 267 -1.73 4.37 48.39
C GLY A 267 -0.46 4.44 47.53
N LYS A 268 -0.51 4.96 46.30
CA LYS A 268 0.63 5.08 45.37
C LYS A 268 0.83 6.54 44.95
N TYR A 269 1.79 7.19 45.58
CA TYR A 269 2.03 8.62 45.39
C TYR A 269 3.27 8.88 44.55
N ARG A 270 3.22 9.95 43.77
CA ARG A 270 4.40 10.54 43.12
C ARG A 270 4.68 11.91 43.73
N GLN A 271 5.95 12.25 43.83
CA GLN A 271 6.34 13.61 44.20
C GLN A 271 6.25 14.51 42.98
N ILE A 272 5.80 15.75 43.19
CA ILE A 272 5.95 16.83 42.22
C ILE A 272 7.20 17.61 42.64
N ILE A 273 8.26 17.51 41.84
CA ILE A 273 9.54 18.19 42.08
C ILE A 273 9.76 19.29 41.06
N ASN A 274 10.68 20.21 41.35
CA ASN A 274 10.97 21.39 40.52
C ASN A 274 9.76 22.32 40.32
N VAL A 275 8.88 22.37 41.33
CA VAL A 275 7.75 23.31 41.39
C VAL A 275 8.28 24.67 41.84
N ALA A 276 7.96 25.73 41.09
CA ALA A 276 8.23 27.10 41.50
C ALA A 276 7.38 27.47 42.73
N ASP A 277 7.83 28.43 43.52
CA ASP A 277 7.01 28.95 44.62
C ASP A 277 5.71 29.54 44.09
N GLY A 278 4.60 29.19 44.73
CA GLY A 278 3.30 29.76 44.40
C GLY A 278 3.28 31.26 44.65
N SER A 279 2.76 32.01 43.68
CA SER A 279 2.58 33.45 43.76
C SER A 279 1.12 33.86 43.87
N GLU A 280 0.21 32.99 43.43
CA GLU A 280 -1.24 33.19 43.45
C GLU A 280 -1.91 32.23 44.45
N ALA A 281 -3.17 32.51 44.79
CA ALA A 281 -3.91 31.77 45.82
C ALA A 281 -4.13 30.27 45.52
N HIS A 282 -4.09 29.87 44.24
CA HIS A 282 -4.34 28.50 43.79
C HIS A 282 -3.09 27.76 43.29
N ASP A 283 -1.91 28.37 43.44
CA ASP A 283 -0.66 27.72 43.08
C ASP A 283 -0.29 26.64 44.11
N ALA A 284 0.52 25.66 43.67
CA ALA A 284 1.11 24.69 44.59
C ALA A 284 2.11 25.37 45.53
N VAL A 285 1.95 25.15 46.85
CA VAL A 285 2.90 25.64 47.86
C VAL A 285 4.12 24.72 47.92
N THR A 286 5.32 25.28 47.80
CA THR A 286 6.56 24.50 47.91
C THR A 286 6.96 24.25 49.36
N VAL A 287 7.79 23.23 49.58
CA VAL A 287 8.37 22.95 50.91
C VAL A 287 9.17 24.14 51.44
N ARG A 288 9.79 24.95 50.56
CA ARG A 288 10.51 26.16 50.95
C ARG A 288 9.57 27.23 51.50
N GLN A 289 8.42 27.46 50.86
CA GLN A 289 7.40 28.40 51.38
C GLN A 289 6.85 27.92 52.72
N LEU A 290 6.59 26.61 52.85
CA LEU A 290 6.13 26.03 54.10
C LEU A 290 7.17 26.19 55.23
N GLN A 291 8.44 25.93 54.95
CA GLN A 291 9.53 26.11 55.92
C GLN A 291 9.66 27.56 56.37
N ASN A 292 9.55 28.52 55.46
CA ASN A 292 9.56 29.95 55.80
C ASN A 292 8.37 30.32 56.71
N ALA A 293 7.18 29.81 56.41
CA ALA A 293 5.99 30.03 57.23
C ALA A 293 6.14 29.44 58.64
N ILE A 294 6.63 28.20 58.76
CA ILE A 294 6.87 27.53 60.06
C ILE A 294 7.98 28.24 60.86
N GLY A 295 9.05 28.68 60.18
CA GLY A 295 10.15 29.42 60.81
C GLY A 295 9.70 30.75 61.43
N ALA A 296 8.74 31.44 60.79
CA ALA A 296 8.14 32.65 61.34
C ALA A 296 7.35 32.38 62.64
N VAL A 297 6.69 31.22 62.75
CA VAL A 297 5.93 30.83 63.95
C VAL A 297 6.86 30.50 65.12
N ALA A 298 7.97 29.79 64.88
CA ALA A 298 8.91 29.37 65.93
C ALA A 298 9.67 30.52 66.62
N THR A 299 9.73 31.71 65.99
CA THR A 299 10.45 32.87 66.53
C THR A 299 9.57 33.87 67.28
N THR A 300 8.28 33.60 67.44
CA THR A 300 7.35 34.46 68.18
C THR A 300 7.35 34.08 69.68
N PRO A 301 7.88 34.90 70.62
CA PRO A 301 7.87 34.57 72.04
C PRO A 301 6.43 34.61 72.59
N THR A 302 5.94 33.50 73.15
CA THR A 302 4.69 33.48 73.91
C THR A 302 4.83 34.35 75.15
N ASN A 303 4.22 35.53 75.12
CA ASN A 303 4.26 36.50 76.21
C ASN A 303 3.26 36.09 77.30
N THR A 304 3.58 35.10 78.13
CA THR A 304 2.75 34.72 79.28
C THR A 304 2.94 35.73 80.40
N SER A 305 2.16 36.81 80.39
CA SER A 305 2.07 37.72 81.53
C SER A 305 1.29 37.04 82.67
N THR A 306 1.96 36.83 83.81
CA THR A 306 1.35 36.38 85.06
C THR A 306 0.54 37.52 85.69
N PRO A 307 -0.66 37.26 86.26
CA PRO A 307 -1.48 38.32 86.84
C PRO A 307 -0.88 38.81 88.17
N THR A 308 -0.69 40.13 88.24
CA THR A 308 -0.10 40.85 89.39
C THR A 308 -0.91 40.63 90.67
N GLN A 309 -0.26 40.07 91.70
CA GLN A 309 -0.77 39.96 93.07
C GLN A 309 -1.15 41.35 93.62
N ARG A 310 -2.39 41.51 94.10
CA ARG A 310 -2.84 42.73 94.81
C ARG A 310 -1.99 42.91 96.07
N LYS A 311 -1.23 44.02 96.13
CA LYS A 311 -0.53 44.52 97.32
C LYS A 311 -1.49 44.64 98.50
N LYS A 312 -1.28 43.85 99.55
CA LYS A 312 -1.74 44.19 100.92
C LYS A 312 -0.90 45.37 101.40
N ILE A 313 -1.54 46.51 101.66
CA ILE A 313 -0.92 47.65 102.33
C ILE A 313 -1.14 47.46 103.84
N HIS A 314 -0.06 47.42 104.60
CA HIS A 314 -0.04 47.62 106.06
C HIS A 314 0.96 48.74 106.32
N TRP A 315 0.54 49.82 106.99
CA TRP A 315 1.41 50.65 107.82
C TRP A 315 0.62 51.20 109.01
N GLN A 316 1.22 50.91 110.17
CA GLN A 316 1.11 51.41 111.56
C GLN A 316 -0.08 52.29 111.98
#